data_AF-A0A7K4CHK6-F1
#
_entry.id   AF-A0A7K4CHK6-F1
#
_cell.length_a   1.000
_cell.length_b   1.000
_cell.length_c   1.000
_cell.angle_alpha   90.00
_cell.angle_beta   90.00
_cell.angle_gamma   90.00
#
_symmetry.space_group_name_H-M   'P 1'
#
loop_
_entity.id
_entity.type
_entity.pdbx_description
1 polymer ?
#
loop_
_entity_poly.entity_id
_entity_poly.type
_entity_poly.pdbx_seq_one_letter_code
_entity_poly.pdbx_strand_id
1 'polypeptide(L)'
;MVSHINQKIFLISMILAFFTFSVAAQEELKYGSKVLLNDVDESRAMNPFYVAPIFAFVDAGIIGTFDPGDPVYIHIDPNSNFVSENDLRITPFGDFPAGCQVGLSDPDYGNKLSRFGVMPYPAVELRYFDSKGDKAYSIDDPVYLDINPGKVNSGDIRITGYMGYEAGSRVEDSDVDADKPTSLLPGMFNFFNANGNINNAGWAIYDQGDKIYIDTQYPFYTITINDIRMAI
;
A
#
# COMPACT_ATOMS: atom_id res chain seq x y z
N MET A 1 -12.02 10.13 63.33
CA MET A 1 -11.94 11.06 62.17
C MET A 1 -10.88 10.59 61.17
N VAL A 2 -10.94 9.31 60.79
CA VAL A 2 -10.03 8.65 59.83
C VAL A 2 -10.87 7.60 59.10
N SER A 3 -11.64 7.99 58.09
CA SER A 3 -12.30 7.01 57.21
C SER A 3 -12.59 7.55 55.80
N HIS A 4 -12.82 8.84 55.64
CA HIS A 4 -13.13 9.42 54.32
C HIS A 4 -11.91 9.75 53.44
N ILE A 5 -10.71 9.88 54.03
CA ILE A 5 -9.48 10.19 53.26
C ILE A 5 -8.95 8.92 52.56
N ASN A 6 -8.94 7.78 53.24
CA ASN A 6 -8.44 6.52 52.69
C ASN A 6 -9.30 5.97 51.54
N GLN A 7 -10.61 6.23 51.57
CA GLN A 7 -11.53 5.78 50.53
C GLN A 7 -11.36 6.58 49.22
N LYS A 8 -11.05 7.88 49.31
CA LYS A 8 -10.75 8.73 48.15
C LYS A 8 -9.40 8.41 47.53
N ILE A 9 -8.39 8.12 48.34
CA ILE A 9 -7.06 7.71 47.85
C ILE A 9 -7.15 6.36 47.12
N PHE A 10 -7.94 5.41 47.64
CA PHE A 10 -8.18 4.12 47.00
C PHE A 10 -8.96 4.25 45.67
N LEU A 11 -9.97 5.14 45.61
CA LEU A 11 -10.71 5.39 44.37
C LEU A 11 -9.84 6.06 43.29
N ILE A 12 -9.00 7.03 43.69
CA ILE A 12 -8.09 7.73 42.77
C ILE A 12 -7.02 6.76 42.25
N SER A 13 -6.49 5.88 43.09
CA SER A 13 -5.52 4.86 42.65
C SER A 13 -6.15 3.77 41.78
N MET A 14 -7.43 3.44 41.96
CA MET A 14 -8.16 2.56 41.04
C MET A 14 -8.46 3.23 39.69
N ILE A 15 -8.84 4.52 39.68
CA ILE A 15 -9.05 5.30 38.43
C ILE A 15 -7.73 5.50 37.68
N LEU A 16 -6.62 5.72 38.41
CA LEU A 16 -5.29 5.85 37.80
C LEU A 16 -4.76 4.51 37.27
N ALA A 17 -5.06 3.38 37.95
CA ALA A 17 -4.72 2.04 37.48
C ALA A 17 -5.60 1.56 36.30
N PHE A 18 -6.82 2.10 36.16
CA PHE A 18 -7.66 1.85 34.98
C PHE A 18 -7.23 2.68 33.75
N PHE A 19 -6.45 3.75 33.93
CA PHE A 19 -5.91 4.56 32.82
C PHE A 19 -4.52 4.12 32.33
N THR A 20 -3.89 3.13 32.97
CA THR A 20 -2.57 2.61 32.56
C THR A 20 -2.65 1.35 31.68
N PHE A 21 -3.84 0.94 31.24
CA PHE A 21 -3.96 -0.11 30.24
C PHE A 21 -3.73 0.46 28.84
N SER A 22 -2.52 0.20 28.34
CA SER A 22 -2.16 0.07 26.92
C SER A 22 -2.56 1.22 26.02
N VAL A 23 -1.73 2.27 25.99
CA VAL A 23 -1.38 2.85 24.69
C VAL A 23 -0.42 1.84 24.05
N ALA A 24 -0.96 0.77 23.49
CA ALA A 24 -0.23 0.11 22.42
C ALA A 24 -0.03 1.19 21.35
N ALA A 25 1.21 1.45 20.95
CA ALA A 25 1.47 2.30 19.81
C ALA A 25 0.69 1.68 18.65
N GLN A 26 -0.44 2.28 18.28
CA GLN A 26 -1.13 1.92 17.05
C GLN A 26 -0.11 2.20 15.95
N GLU A 27 0.32 1.15 15.26
CA GLU A 27 1.21 1.32 14.13
C GLU A 27 0.51 2.28 13.18
N GLU A 28 1.18 3.38 12.84
CA GLU A 28 0.60 4.38 11.96
C GLU A 28 0.19 3.68 10.66
N LEU A 29 -1.08 3.81 10.27
CA LEU A 29 -1.57 3.29 8.99
C LEU A 29 -0.80 4.03 7.91
N LYS A 30 0.23 3.39 7.37
CA LYS A 30 1.18 3.97 6.43
C LYS A 30 1.18 3.17 5.13
N TYR A 31 1.64 3.81 4.06
CA TYR A 31 1.87 3.13 2.80
C TYR A 31 2.76 1.89 3.01
N GLY A 32 2.33 0.78 2.43
CA GLY A 32 3.04 -0.50 2.50
C GLY A 32 2.98 -1.19 3.86
N SER A 33 2.23 -0.70 4.84
CA SER A 33 1.97 -1.49 6.04
C SER A 33 0.90 -2.55 5.77
N LYS A 34 0.99 -3.66 6.49
CA LYS A 34 0.00 -4.72 6.42
C LYS A 34 -1.04 -4.54 7.50
N VAL A 35 -2.26 -4.98 7.23
CA VAL A 35 -3.33 -4.99 8.22
C VAL A 35 -3.00 -6.02 9.29
N LEU A 36 -2.98 -5.57 10.53
CA LEU A 36 -2.79 -6.37 11.73
C LEU A 36 -4.14 -6.64 12.41
N LEU A 37 -4.13 -7.64 13.28
CA LEU A 37 -5.29 -7.97 14.11
C LEU A 37 -5.68 -6.78 15.00
N ASN A 38 -6.94 -6.39 14.95
CA ASN A 38 -7.56 -5.25 15.61
C ASN A 38 -7.14 -3.86 15.08
N ASP A 39 -6.54 -3.77 13.89
CA ASP A 39 -6.38 -2.46 13.25
C ASP A 39 -7.75 -1.82 12.97
N VAL A 40 -7.81 -0.49 13.02
CA VAL A 40 -9.08 0.28 12.93
C VAL A 40 -9.81 0.12 11.58
N ASP A 41 -9.08 -0.33 10.56
CA ASP A 41 -9.60 -0.63 9.23
C ASP A 41 -9.90 -2.12 9.02
N GLU A 42 -9.47 -3.02 9.90
CA GLU A 42 -9.83 -4.44 9.84
C GLU A 42 -11.37 -4.61 9.81
N SER A 43 -11.84 -5.58 9.02
CA SER A 43 -13.25 -5.93 8.85
C SER A 43 -14.12 -4.87 8.15
N ARG A 44 -13.54 -3.77 7.65
CA ARG A 44 -14.30 -2.82 6.81
C ARG A 44 -14.55 -3.39 5.43
N ALA A 45 -15.75 -3.15 4.89
CA ALA A 45 -16.10 -3.58 3.55
C ALA A 45 -15.27 -2.83 2.50
N MET A 46 -14.76 -3.56 1.52
CA MET A 46 -14.09 -3.02 0.34
C MET A 46 -15.00 -3.13 -0.88
N ASN A 47 -14.64 -2.39 -1.93
CA ASN A 47 -15.29 -2.43 -3.23
C ASN A 47 -14.25 -2.80 -4.30
N PRO A 48 -14.60 -3.64 -5.28
CA PRO A 48 -13.77 -3.85 -6.45
C PRO A 48 -13.78 -2.62 -7.35
N PHE A 49 -12.68 -2.41 -8.05
CA PHE A 49 -12.65 -1.47 -9.16
C PHE A 49 -13.49 -1.97 -10.32
N TYR A 50 -14.24 -1.07 -10.97
CA TYR A 50 -15.04 -1.41 -12.14
C TYR A 50 -14.18 -1.85 -13.34
N VAL A 51 -13.03 -1.19 -13.50
CA VAL A 51 -11.95 -1.60 -14.41
C VAL A 51 -10.71 -1.83 -13.56
N ALA A 52 -10.08 -2.99 -13.70
CA ALA A 52 -8.88 -3.30 -12.94
C ALA A 52 -7.80 -2.22 -13.17
N PRO A 53 -7.25 -1.62 -12.11
CA PRO A 53 -6.12 -0.70 -12.23
C PRO A 53 -4.90 -1.42 -12.82
N ILE A 54 -4.01 -0.65 -13.43
CA ILE A 54 -2.78 -1.18 -14.02
C ILE A 54 -1.56 -0.49 -13.43
N PHE A 55 -0.40 -1.13 -13.52
CA PHE A 55 0.86 -0.46 -13.26
C PHE A 55 1.32 0.34 -14.47
N ALA A 56 1.69 1.59 -14.25
CA ALA A 56 2.21 2.49 -15.28
C ALA A 56 3.32 3.37 -14.69
N PHE A 57 4.10 4.01 -15.56
CA PHE A 57 5.20 4.86 -15.14
C PHE A 57 5.38 6.04 -16.10
N VAL A 58 6.02 7.10 -15.63
CA VAL A 58 6.45 8.21 -16.47
C VAL A 58 7.88 7.91 -16.94
N ASP A 59 8.06 7.69 -18.24
CA ASP A 59 9.36 7.50 -18.90
C ASP A 59 10.00 8.88 -19.16
N ALA A 60 10.70 9.40 -18.15
CA ALA A 60 11.31 10.73 -18.19
C ALA A 60 12.83 10.70 -18.37
N GLY A 61 13.46 9.57 -18.07
CA GLY A 61 14.89 9.35 -18.25
C GLY A 61 15.27 9.08 -19.71
N ILE A 62 15.76 7.88 -19.96
CA ILE A 62 16.13 7.40 -21.29
C ILE A 62 14.87 6.91 -21.99
N ILE A 63 14.27 7.79 -22.78
CA ILE A 63 13.06 7.53 -23.55
C ILE A 63 13.09 6.16 -24.24
N GLY A 64 12.07 5.35 -23.96
CA GLY A 64 11.91 3.98 -24.45
C GLY A 64 12.45 2.92 -23.49
N THR A 65 12.95 3.32 -22.32
CA THR A 65 13.47 2.44 -21.26
C THR A 65 12.77 2.75 -19.96
N PHE A 66 12.60 1.73 -19.10
CA PHE A 66 12.21 1.98 -17.72
C PHE A 66 13.46 2.09 -16.85
N ASP A 67 13.68 3.26 -16.27
CA ASP A 67 14.86 3.60 -15.50
C ASP A 67 14.56 3.70 -13.99
N PRO A 68 15.57 3.58 -13.11
CA PRO A 68 15.40 3.79 -11.67
C PRO A 68 14.85 5.17 -11.28
N GLY A 69 14.99 6.17 -12.16
CA GLY A 69 14.45 7.52 -11.93
C GLY A 69 12.96 7.67 -12.27
N ASP A 70 12.37 6.71 -12.99
CA ASP A 70 11.01 6.85 -13.51
C ASP A 70 9.98 6.65 -12.38
N PRO A 71 9.07 7.62 -12.16
CA PRO A 71 7.99 7.48 -11.19
C PRO A 71 6.97 6.43 -11.63
N VAL A 72 6.55 5.58 -10.69
CA VAL A 72 5.60 4.48 -10.92
C VAL A 72 4.29 4.71 -10.19
N TYR A 73 3.19 4.29 -10.82
CA TYR A 73 1.82 4.54 -10.36
C TYR A 73 0.96 3.27 -10.43
N ILE A 74 -0.03 3.17 -9.55
CA ILE A 74 -1.28 2.47 -9.86
C ILE A 74 -2.14 3.45 -10.65
N HIS A 75 -2.33 3.16 -11.93
CA HIS A 75 -3.16 3.94 -12.83
C HIS A 75 -4.59 3.42 -12.83
N ILE A 76 -5.52 4.24 -12.35
CA ILE A 76 -6.91 3.83 -12.11
C ILE A 76 -7.80 3.93 -13.35
N ASP A 77 -7.42 4.74 -14.34
CA ASP A 77 -8.11 4.84 -15.63
C ASP A 77 -7.25 4.28 -16.77
N PRO A 78 -7.22 2.96 -16.98
CA PRO A 78 -6.40 2.35 -18.03
C PRO A 78 -6.85 2.70 -19.46
N ASN A 79 -7.82 3.59 -19.67
CA ASN A 79 -8.12 4.15 -21.00
C ASN A 79 -7.34 5.45 -21.28
N SER A 80 -6.82 6.11 -20.25
CA SER A 80 -5.95 7.28 -20.36
C SER A 80 -4.49 6.88 -20.61
N ASN A 81 -3.71 7.74 -21.26
CA ASN A 81 -2.26 7.59 -21.40
C ASN A 81 -1.50 8.66 -20.62
N PHE A 82 -2.16 9.25 -19.62
CA PHE A 82 -1.63 10.32 -18.81
C PHE A 82 -1.91 10.03 -17.34
N VAL A 83 -1.02 10.51 -16.48
CA VAL A 83 -1.26 10.56 -15.04
C VAL A 83 -2.56 11.33 -14.81
N SER A 84 -3.52 10.65 -14.20
CA SER A 84 -4.87 11.14 -13.91
C SER A 84 -5.00 11.50 -12.43
N GLU A 85 -6.01 12.30 -12.11
CA GLU A 85 -6.42 12.48 -10.71
C GLU A 85 -6.76 11.12 -10.09
N ASN A 86 -6.41 10.94 -8.81
CA ASN A 86 -6.58 9.72 -8.04
C ASN A 86 -5.74 8.52 -8.48
N ASP A 87 -4.86 8.65 -9.48
CA ASP A 87 -3.77 7.68 -9.63
C ASP A 87 -2.94 7.65 -8.34
N LEU A 88 -2.45 6.47 -7.96
CA LEU A 88 -1.68 6.31 -6.73
C LEU A 88 -0.18 6.27 -7.06
N ARG A 89 0.62 7.10 -6.40
CA ARG A 89 2.08 7.04 -6.49
C ARG A 89 2.61 5.79 -5.77
N ILE A 90 3.25 4.88 -6.49
CA ILE A 90 3.95 3.73 -5.90
C ILE A 90 5.37 4.14 -5.46
N THR A 91 6.00 5.03 -6.22
CA THR A 91 7.27 5.67 -5.85
C THR A 91 7.04 7.15 -5.57
N PRO A 92 7.87 7.82 -4.75
CA PRO A 92 7.78 9.26 -4.57
C PRO A 92 7.89 10.04 -5.89
N PHE A 93 7.26 11.21 -5.95
CA PHE A 93 7.41 12.19 -7.02
C PHE A 93 7.70 13.56 -6.41
N GLY A 94 8.95 14.04 -6.51
CA GLY A 94 9.35 15.29 -5.83
C GLY A 94 9.07 15.23 -4.33
N ASP A 95 8.25 16.16 -3.81
CA ASP A 95 7.85 16.22 -2.40
C ASP A 95 6.64 15.34 -2.07
N PHE A 96 6.05 14.66 -3.06
CA PHE A 96 4.90 13.77 -2.87
C PHE A 96 5.40 12.36 -2.54
N PRO A 97 5.13 11.83 -1.32
CA PRO A 97 5.60 10.51 -0.93
C PRO A 97 4.87 9.40 -1.69
N ALA A 98 5.41 8.18 -1.64
CA ALA A 98 4.69 7.00 -2.07
C ALA A 98 3.41 6.78 -1.23
N GLY A 99 2.38 6.24 -1.86
CA GLY A 99 1.07 5.97 -1.28
C GLY A 99 0.10 7.15 -1.25
N CYS A 100 0.48 8.32 -1.80
CA CYS A 100 -0.47 9.42 -1.97
C CYS A 100 -1.12 9.40 -3.36
N GLN A 101 -2.39 9.82 -3.39
CA GLN A 101 -3.13 10.03 -4.64
C GLN A 101 -2.63 11.30 -5.35
N VAL A 102 -2.65 11.29 -6.68
CA VAL A 102 -2.38 12.45 -7.53
C VAL A 102 -3.59 13.39 -7.48
N GLY A 103 -3.37 14.64 -7.11
CA GLY A 103 -4.35 15.73 -7.22
C GLY A 103 -4.23 16.52 -8.53
N LEU A 104 -5.29 17.24 -8.91
CA LEU A 104 -5.35 18.04 -10.14
C LEU A 104 -4.30 19.15 -10.27
N SER A 105 -3.70 19.58 -9.15
CA SER A 105 -2.68 20.64 -9.11
C SER A 105 -1.27 20.09 -8.91
N ASP A 106 -1.12 18.76 -8.85
CA ASP A 106 0.18 18.15 -8.62
C ASP A 106 1.05 18.24 -9.89
N PRO A 107 2.38 18.41 -9.77
CA PRO A 107 3.21 18.69 -10.93
C PRO A 107 3.39 17.51 -11.90
N ASP A 108 3.03 16.29 -11.47
CA ASP A 108 2.98 15.11 -12.33
C ASP A 108 1.63 14.87 -13.00
N TYR A 109 0.57 15.59 -12.63
CA TYR A 109 -0.72 15.49 -13.29
C TYR A 109 -0.59 15.81 -14.79
N GLY A 110 -1.15 14.94 -15.65
CA GLY A 110 -1.08 15.09 -17.09
C GLY A 110 0.25 14.67 -17.72
N ASN A 111 1.22 14.18 -16.96
CA ASN A 111 2.42 13.56 -17.53
C ASN A 111 2.05 12.32 -18.33
N LYS A 112 2.74 12.10 -19.46
CA LYS A 112 2.50 10.93 -20.30
C LYS A 112 2.96 9.65 -19.59
N LEU A 113 2.10 8.65 -19.60
CA LEU A 113 2.36 7.33 -19.04
C LEU A 113 2.80 6.33 -20.12
N SER A 114 3.79 5.54 -19.75
CA SER A 114 4.13 4.24 -20.34
C SER A 114 3.53 3.14 -19.47
N ARG A 115 3.15 2.01 -20.08
CA ARG A 115 2.47 0.91 -19.37
C ARG A 115 3.35 -0.32 -19.36
N PHE A 116 3.44 -0.98 -18.20
CA PHE A 116 4.04 -2.30 -18.12
C PHE A 116 3.16 -3.33 -18.86
N GLY A 117 3.78 -4.39 -19.38
CA GLY A 117 3.10 -5.45 -20.12
C GLY A 117 2.69 -5.07 -21.54
N VAL A 118 3.02 -3.85 -22.00
CA VAL A 118 2.81 -3.38 -23.36
C VAL A 118 4.18 -3.12 -23.98
N MET A 119 4.44 -3.71 -25.15
CA MET A 119 5.69 -3.53 -25.87
C MET A 119 6.06 -2.04 -25.99
N PRO A 120 7.30 -1.64 -25.64
CA PRO A 120 8.48 -2.50 -25.40
C PRO A 120 8.66 -2.97 -23.94
N TYR A 121 7.78 -2.59 -23.01
CA TYR A 121 8.01 -2.80 -21.58
C TYR A 121 7.48 -4.17 -21.12
N PRO A 122 8.26 -4.93 -20.35
CA PRO A 122 7.82 -6.22 -19.81
C PRO A 122 6.66 -6.05 -18.83
N ALA A 123 5.92 -7.13 -18.61
CA ALA A 123 4.94 -7.19 -17.54
C ALA A 123 5.65 -7.25 -16.18
N VAL A 124 5.03 -6.67 -15.17
CA VAL A 124 5.50 -6.65 -13.79
C VAL A 124 4.52 -7.39 -12.90
N GLU A 125 4.98 -7.89 -11.76
CA GLU A 125 4.16 -8.68 -10.85
C GLU A 125 4.33 -8.24 -9.40
N LEU A 126 3.25 -8.30 -8.63
CA LEU A 126 3.35 -8.23 -7.17
C LEU A 126 3.83 -9.59 -6.66
N ARG A 127 4.97 -9.60 -5.98
CA ARG A 127 5.59 -10.84 -5.49
C ARG A 127 6.11 -10.65 -4.07
N TYR A 128 6.09 -11.71 -3.29
CA TYR A 128 6.61 -11.70 -1.92
C TYR A 128 7.87 -12.55 -1.79
N PHE A 129 8.76 -12.16 -0.90
CA PHE A 129 9.88 -12.98 -0.44
C PHE A 129 9.47 -13.67 0.87
N ASP A 130 9.40 -15.00 0.85
CA ASP A 130 9.18 -15.85 2.03
C ASP A 130 10.41 -15.80 2.95
N SER A 131 10.38 -14.85 3.88
CA SER A 131 11.47 -14.51 4.77
C SER A 131 11.72 -15.58 5.83
N LYS A 132 10.70 -16.41 6.14
CA LYS A 132 10.75 -17.47 7.15
C LYS A 132 10.98 -18.86 6.56
N GLY A 133 10.83 -19.01 5.25
CA GLY A 133 10.94 -20.30 4.56
C GLY A 133 9.76 -21.24 4.79
N ASP A 134 8.59 -20.71 5.16
CA ASP A 134 7.39 -21.53 5.47
C ASP A 134 6.53 -21.86 4.24
N LYS A 135 6.92 -21.33 3.08
CA LYS A 135 6.32 -21.52 1.74
C LYS A 135 4.92 -20.93 1.61
N ALA A 136 4.59 -19.94 2.45
CA ALA A 136 3.35 -19.19 2.35
C ALA A 136 3.64 -17.68 2.46
N TYR A 137 2.66 -16.87 2.04
CA TYR A 137 2.69 -15.45 2.33
C TYR A 137 2.17 -15.20 3.76
N SER A 138 2.89 -14.40 4.53
CA SER A 138 2.60 -14.06 5.91
C SER A 138 2.84 -12.58 6.21
N ILE A 139 2.56 -12.15 7.45
CA ILE A 139 2.71 -10.76 7.88
C ILE A 139 4.16 -10.25 7.78
N ASP A 140 5.15 -11.12 7.91
CA ASP A 140 6.56 -10.73 7.94
C ASP A 140 7.22 -10.70 6.54
N ASP A 141 6.54 -11.21 5.52
CA ASP A 141 7.13 -11.37 4.19
C ASP A 141 7.06 -10.09 3.37
N PRO A 142 8.20 -9.48 2.99
CA PRO A 142 8.15 -8.26 2.21
C PRO A 142 7.59 -8.51 0.80
N VAL A 143 6.85 -7.53 0.30
CA VAL A 143 6.24 -7.53 -1.04
C VAL A 143 6.92 -6.50 -1.91
N TYR A 144 7.09 -6.86 -3.17
CA TYR A 144 7.75 -6.09 -4.21
C TYR A 144 6.87 -5.99 -5.45
N LEU A 145 6.96 -4.87 -6.15
CA LEU A 145 6.63 -4.81 -7.57
C LEU A 145 7.90 -5.24 -8.33
N ASP A 146 7.89 -6.49 -8.78
CA ASP A 146 9.01 -7.16 -9.41
C ASP A 146 8.96 -6.92 -10.92
N ILE A 147 9.99 -6.23 -11.44
CA ILE A 147 10.08 -5.79 -12.84
C ILE A 147 10.58 -6.93 -13.73
N ASN A 148 11.34 -7.86 -13.16
CA ASN A 148 11.85 -9.04 -13.82
C ASN A 148 11.56 -10.29 -12.97
N PRO A 149 10.30 -10.77 -13.00
CA PRO A 149 9.75 -11.71 -12.04
C PRO A 149 10.61 -12.94 -11.73
N GLY A 150 10.76 -13.23 -10.44
CA GLY A 150 11.24 -14.53 -9.93
C GLY A 150 12.23 -14.42 -8.78
N LYS A 151 12.84 -13.25 -8.60
CA LYS A 151 13.67 -12.89 -7.45
C LYS A 151 13.66 -11.38 -7.32
N VAL A 152 14.04 -10.87 -6.16
CA VAL A 152 14.25 -9.44 -5.97
C VAL A 152 15.48 -8.99 -6.76
N ASN A 153 15.28 -8.11 -7.74
CA ASN A 153 16.32 -7.52 -8.57
C ASN A 153 16.52 -6.04 -8.21
N SER A 154 17.71 -5.51 -8.55
CA SER A 154 17.90 -4.06 -8.53
C SER A 154 16.88 -3.37 -9.45
N GLY A 155 16.30 -2.29 -8.96
CA GLY A 155 15.24 -1.53 -9.61
C GLY A 155 13.83 -1.90 -9.14
N ASP A 156 13.61 -3.11 -8.61
CA ASP A 156 12.32 -3.52 -8.06
C ASP A 156 11.87 -2.54 -6.98
N ILE A 157 10.55 -2.37 -6.82
CA ILE A 157 10.01 -1.42 -5.84
C ILE A 157 9.48 -2.18 -4.63
N ARG A 158 9.92 -1.79 -3.44
CA ARG A 158 9.40 -2.31 -2.18
C ARG A 158 7.98 -1.81 -1.97
N ILE A 159 7.00 -2.66 -2.12
CA ILE A 159 5.60 -2.32 -1.81
C ILE A 159 5.41 -2.27 -0.31
N THR A 160 6.06 -3.17 0.43
CA THR A 160 6.19 -3.10 1.89
C THR A 160 7.66 -2.86 2.24
N GLY A 161 7.93 -2.08 3.29
CA GLY A 161 9.30 -1.87 3.76
C GLY A 161 9.97 -3.17 4.23
N TYR A 162 11.30 -3.21 4.20
CA TYR A 162 12.07 -4.37 4.65
C TYR A 162 13.39 -3.95 5.30
N MET A 163 13.69 -4.45 6.50
CA MET A 163 14.98 -4.27 7.20
C MET A 163 15.56 -2.84 7.19
N GLY A 164 14.72 -1.81 7.33
CA GLY A 164 15.13 -0.40 7.36
C GLY A 164 15.00 0.35 6.03
N TYR A 165 14.65 -0.34 4.95
CA TYR A 165 14.23 0.28 3.70
C TYR A 165 12.73 0.56 3.72
N GLU A 166 12.34 1.76 3.32
CA GLU A 166 10.95 2.21 3.33
C GLU A 166 10.14 1.64 2.16
N ALA A 167 8.83 1.55 2.34
CA ALA A 167 7.91 1.29 1.22
C ALA A 167 8.01 2.41 0.17
N GLY A 168 7.93 2.03 -1.11
CA GLY A 168 8.11 2.90 -2.26
C GLY A 168 9.57 3.15 -2.63
N SER A 169 10.52 2.64 -1.85
CA SER A 169 11.93 2.65 -2.21
C SER A 169 12.25 1.58 -3.26
N ARG A 170 13.32 1.81 -4.02
CA ARG A 170 13.86 0.84 -4.97
C ARG A 170 14.92 -0.03 -4.31
N VAL A 171 15.02 -1.27 -4.77
CA VAL A 171 16.08 -2.18 -4.39
C VAL A 171 17.35 -1.85 -5.17
N GLU A 172 18.48 -1.81 -4.48
CA GLU A 172 19.82 -1.77 -5.06
C GLU A 172 20.49 -3.14 -4.99
N ASP A 173 21.47 -3.42 -5.85
CA ASP A 173 22.20 -4.70 -5.89
C ASP A 173 22.90 -5.06 -4.56
N SER A 174 23.24 -4.05 -3.75
CA SER A 174 23.89 -4.23 -2.45
C SER A 174 22.94 -4.42 -1.28
N ASP A 175 21.62 -4.27 -1.50
CA ASP A 175 20.64 -4.35 -0.43
C ASP A 175 20.48 -5.78 0.09
N VAL A 176 20.08 -5.89 1.36
CA VAL A 176 20.01 -7.20 2.04
C VAL A 176 18.94 -8.14 1.47
N ASP A 177 17.94 -7.58 0.79
CA ASP A 177 16.91 -8.30 0.04
C ASP A 177 17.23 -8.54 -1.42
N ALA A 178 18.38 -8.09 -1.93
CA ALA A 178 18.80 -8.44 -3.28
C ALA A 178 18.95 -9.96 -3.46
N ASP A 179 18.63 -10.45 -4.65
CA ASP A 179 18.70 -11.85 -5.08
C ASP A 179 17.84 -12.84 -4.28
N LYS A 180 16.93 -12.37 -3.40
CA LYS A 180 16.02 -13.26 -2.68
C LYS A 180 14.97 -13.83 -3.62
N PRO A 181 14.69 -15.15 -3.60
CA PRO A 181 13.66 -15.72 -4.45
C PRO A 181 12.29 -15.18 -4.06
N THR A 182 11.46 -14.89 -5.06
CA THR A 182 10.11 -14.36 -4.84
C THR A 182 9.05 -15.32 -5.37
N SER A 183 7.88 -15.31 -4.74
CA SER A 183 6.68 -16.02 -5.20
C SER A 183 5.59 -15.03 -5.55
N LEU A 184 4.73 -15.38 -6.51
CA LEU A 184 3.60 -14.52 -6.89
C LEU A 184 2.71 -14.27 -5.65
N LEU A 185 2.41 -12.99 -5.38
CA LEU A 185 1.47 -12.63 -4.34
C LEU A 185 0.05 -12.90 -4.85
N PRO A 186 -0.73 -13.78 -4.22
CA PRO A 186 -2.15 -13.87 -4.52
C PRO A 186 -2.85 -12.62 -4.00
N GLY A 187 -3.54 -11.90 -4.87
CA GLY A 187 -4.38 -10.80 -4.45
C GLY A 187 -4.90 -9.94 -5.59
N MET A 188 -5.73 -8.96 -5.24
CA MET A 188 -6.22 -7.95 -6.18
C MET A 188 -6.31 -6.58 -5.51
N PHE A 189 -6.34 -5.54 -6.34
CA PHE A 189 -6.66 -4.21 -5.85
C PHE A 189 -8.15 -4.07 -5.57
N ASN A 190 -8.46 -3.65 -4.35
CA ASN A 190 -9.78 -3.23 -3.91
C ASN A 190 -9.65 -1.88 -3.20
N PHE A 191 -10.75 -1.16 -3.02
CA PHE A 191 -10.74 0.11 -2.32
C PHE A 191 -11.81 0.20 -1.23
N PHE A 192 -11.45 0.86 -0.13
CA PHE A 192 -12.37 1.32 0.89
C PHE A 192 -12.88 2.70 0.51
N ASN A 193 -14.19 2.79 0.25
CA ASN A 193 -14.88 4.04 -0.02
C ASN A 193 -15.13 4.76 1.31
N ALA A 194 -14.31 5.75 1.60
CA ALA A 194 -14.29 6.45 2.88
C ALA A 194 -15.44 7.45 3.02
N ASN A 195 -15.90 8.04 1.91
CA ASN A 195 -16.96 9.04 1.90
C ASN A 195 -18.36 8.44 1.64
N GLY A 196 -18.43 7.16 1.27
CA GLY A 196 -19.66 6.41 1.04
C GLY A 196 -20.42 6.81 -0.22
N ASN A 197 -19.79 7.50 -1.16
CA ASN A 197 -20.43 7.94 -2.39
C ASN A 197 -20.74 6.77 -3.33
N ILE A 198 -21.80 6.91 -4.12
CA ILE A 198 -22.19 5.90 -5.11
C ILE A 198 -22.66 6.59 -6.38
N ASN A 199 -22.49 5.92 -7.52
CA ASN A 199 -23.08 6.38 -8.78
C ASN A 199 -24.58 6.03 -8.86
N ASN A 200 -25.26 6.50 -9.91
CA ASN A 200 -26.68 6.26 -10.12
C ASN A 200 -27.07 4.77 -10.28
N ALA A 201 -26.10 3.90 -10.53
CA ALA A 201 -26.29 2.45 -10.62
C ALA A 201 -25.99 1.73 -9.28
N GLY A 202 -25.68 2.46 -8.20
CA GLY A 202 -25.45 1.92 -6.87
C GLY A 202 -24.03 1.42 -6.62
N TRP A 203 -23.09 1.67 -7.54
CA TRP A 203 -21.69 1.27 -7.38
C TRP A 203 -20.92 2.33 -6.61
N ALA A 204 -20.07 1.91 -5.68
CA ALA A 204 -19.08 2.77 -5.06
C ALA A 204 -18.20 3.45 -6.12
N ILE A 205 -17.89 4.73 -5.89
CA ILE A 205 -16.97 5.49 -6.72
C ILE A 205 -15.64 5.55 -5.97
N TYR A 206 -14.54 5.29 -6.66
CA TYR A 206 -13.21 5.54 -6.11
C TYR A 206 -12.83 7.00 -6.41
N ASP A 207 -12.53 7.79 -5.37
CA ASP A 207 -12.08 9.17 -5.51
C ASP A 207 -11.09 9.61 -4.41
N GLN A 208 -10.81 10.92 -4.35
CA GLN A 208 -9.81 11.48 -3.45
C GLN A 208 -10.18 11.24 -1.99
N GLY A 209 -9.29 10.61 -1.24
CA GLY A 209 -9.46 10.25 0.17
C GLY A 209 -9.80 8.77 0.39
N ASP A 210 -10.25 8.05 -0.64
CA ASP A 210 -10.46 6.61 -0.58
C ASP A 210 -9.14 5.84 -0.49
N LYS A 211 -9.20 4.65 0.12
CA LYS A 211 -8.01 3.86 0.44
C LYS A 211 -7.93 2.62 -0.44
N ILE A 212 -6.80 2.42 -1.12
CA ILE A 212 -6.53 1.20 -1.89
C ILE A 212 -5.85 0.16 -1.00
N TYR A 213 -6.25 -1.09 -1.14
CA TYR A 213 -5.60 -2.24 -0.53
C TYR A 213 -5.24 -3.27 -1.60
N ILE A 214 -4.14 -3.99 -1.38
CA ILE A 214 -3.97 -5.31 -1.98
C ILE A 214 -4.70 -6.28 -1.07
N ASP A 215 -5.86 -6.76 -1.54
CA ASP A 215 -6.66 -7.81 -0.91
C ASP A 215 -6.04 -9.16 -1.23
N THR A 216 -5.40 -9.75 -0.23
CA THR A 216 -4.66 -11.01 -0.34
C THR A 216 -5.54 -12.24 -0.06
N GLN A 217 -6.80 -12.00 0.36
CA GLN A 217 -7.75 -13.04 0.74
C GLN A 217 -9.00 -13.04 -0.17
N TYR A 218 -8.94 -12.43 -1.35
CA TYR A 218 -10.00 -12.44 -2.36
C TYR A 218 -10.66 -13.83 -2.53
N PRO A 219 -12.01 -13.93 -2.66
CA PRO A 219 -12.99 -12.87 -2.94
C PRO A 219 -13.68 -12.25 -1.71
N PHE A 220 -13.05 -12.26 -0.54
CA PHE A 220 -13.59 -11.56 0.61
C PHE A 220 -13.36 -10.06 0.45
N TYR A 221 -14.35 -9.32 -0.06
CA TYR A 221 -14.33 -7.85 -0.18
C TYR A 221 -14.44 -7.15 1.17
N THR A 222 -13.54 -7.49 2.07
CA THR A 222 -13.44 -7.00 3.44
C THR A 222 -11.96 -6.90 3.75
N ILE A 223 -11.54 -5.81 4.37
CA ILE A 223 -10.15 -5.63 4.80
C ILE A 223 -9.83 -6.71 5.84
N THR A 224 -8.83 -7.53 5.54
CA THR A 224 -8.41 -8.66 6.36
C THR A 224 -6.93 -8.59 6.69
N ILE A 225 -6.52 -9.36 7.70
CA ILE A 225 -5.12 -9.44 8.13
C ILE A 225 -4.23 -9.85 6.94
N ASN A 226 -3.06 -9.24 6.83
CA ASN A 226 -2.10 -9.37 5.73
C ASN A 226 -2.46 -8.64 4.42
N ASP A 227 -3.63 -8.02 4.32
CA ASP A 227 -3.87 -7.06 3.24
C ASP A 227 -2.91 -5.89 3.36
N ILE A 228 -2.52 -5.31 2.23
CA ILE A 228 -1.48 -4.27 2.18
C ILE A 228 -2.10 -2.93 1.90
N ARG A 229 -1.81 -1.94 2.74
CA ARG A 229 -2.27 -0.55 2.56
C ARG A 229 -1.49 0.12 1.44
N MET A 230 -2.18 0.45 0.36
CA MET A 230 -1.58 1.11 -0.80
C MET A 230 -1.82 2.61 -0.76
N ALA A 231 -2.95 3.08 -0.24
CA ALA A 231 -3.20 4.51 -0.07
C ALA A 231 -3.49 4.84 1.40
N ILE A 232 -3.05 6.01 1.87
CA ILE A 232 -3.25 6.52 3.24
C ILE A 232 -3.82 7.93 3.28
#